data_AF-A0A834FDS4-F1
#
_entry.id   AF-A0A834FDS4-F1
#
_cell.length_a   1.000
_cell.length_b   1.000
_cell.length_c   1.000
_cell.angle_alpha   90.00
_cell.angle_beta   90.00
_cell.angle_gamma   90.00
#
_symmetry.space_group_name_H-M   'P 1'
#
loop_
_entity.id
_entity.type
_entity.pdbx_description
1 polymer ?
#
loop_
_entity_poly.entity_id
_entity_poly.type
_entity_poly.pdbx_seq_one_letter_code
_entity_poly.pdbx_strand_id
1 'polypeptide(L)'
;MTLDARDRPASTPESPKPSSLSRNIDFGMAITADHIKNKLMKELSAAHVDVEDTSPNRCATSFKVLVVSSQFEGKPLLQRHRMVNTCLAEELKEIHAFEQKTLTPEQWEKQKSQ
;
A
#
# COMPACT_ATOMS: atom_id res chain seq x y z
N MET A 1 -19.50 47.24 3.21
CA MET A 1 -20.37 46.08 3.49
C MET A 1 -19.66 44.86 2.93
N THR A 2 -18.87 44.12 3.73
CA THR A 2 -19.28 42.90 4.48
C THR A 2 -19.81 41.80 3.54
N LEU A 3 -19.35 40.55 3.48
CA LEU A 3 -18.59 39.69 4.40
C LEU A 3 -18.15 38.42 3.63
N ASP A 4 -17.09 37.79 4.14
CA ASP A 4 -16.76 36.35 4.18
C ASP A 4 -17.41 35.31 3.25
N ALA A 5 -16.54 34.49 2.63
CA ALA A 5 -16.52 33.01 2.70
C ALA A 5 -15.46 32.51 1.67
N ARG A 6 -14.26 32.08 2.08
CA ARG A 6 -13.95 30.67 2.41
C ARG A 6 -14.83 29.70 1.61
N ASP A 7 -14.28 29.14 0.54
CA ASP A 7 -13.97 27.71 0.54
C ASP A 7 -13.10 27.32 -0.64
N ARG A 8 -12.09 26.50 -0.36
CA ARG A 8 -11.15 25.92 -1.31
C ARG A 8 -11.46 24.44 -1.34
N PRO A 9 -12.13 23.88 -2.35
CA PRO A 9 -12.09 22.43 -2.50
C PRO A 9 -10.80 22.09 -3.22
N ALA A 10 -9.84 21.61 -2.44
CA ALA A 10 -8.71 20.84 -2.95
C ALA A 10 -9.28 19.69 -3.78
N SER A 11 -9.03 19.69 -5.09
CA SER A 11 -9.17 18.50 -5.92
C SER A 11 -8.09 17.52 -5.48
N THR A 12 -8.37 16.78 -4.42
CA THR A 12 -7.67 15.52 -4.12
C THR A 12 -7.94 14.61 -5.33
N PRO A 13 -6.91 14.06 -5.98
CA PRO A 13 -7.14 13.06 -7.00
C PRO A 13 -7.79 11.86 -6.31
N GLU A 14 -9.07 11.68 -6.60
CA GLU A 14 -9.89 10.56 -6.14
C GLU A 14 -9.12 9.28 -6.47
N SER A 15 -8.67 8.60 -5.42
CA SER A 15 -8.03 7.29 -5.54
C SER A 15 -9.01 6.37 -6.27
N PRO A 16 -8.61 5.69 -7.35
CA PRO A 16 -9.52 4.81 -8.07
C PRO A 16 -9.99 3.73 -7.12
N LYS A 17 -11.29 3.73 -6.79
CA LYS A 17 -11.94 2.63 -6.05
C LYS A 17 -11.82 1.38 -6.92
N PRO A 18 -11.10 0.31 -6.50
CA PRO A 18 -11.18 -0.94 -7.23
C PRO A 18 -12.55 -1.54 -6.98
N SER A 19 -13.32 -1.52 -8.07
CA SER A 19 -14.61 -2.13 -8.28
C SER A 19 -14.62 -3.60 -7.88
N SER A 20 -15.76 -4.01 -7.31
CA SER A 20 -16.12 -5.38 -6.99
C SER A 20 -15.88 -6.31 -8.16
N LEU A 21 -14.91 -7.23 -8.03
CA LEU A 21 -14.88 -8.49 -8.76
C LEU A 21 -14.21 -9.55 -7.87
N SER A 22 -15.04 -10.29 -7.13
CA SER A 22 -14.69 -11.66 -6.78
C SER A 22 -14.51 -12.44 -8.07
N ARG A 23 -13.27 -12.81 -8.38
CA ARG A 23 -12.98 -14.02 -9.14
C ARG A 23 -11.67 -14.60 -8.64
N ASN A 24 -11.80 -15.76 -8.02
CA ASN A 24 -10.71 -16.65 -7.66
C ASN A 24 -9.86 -16.89 -8.90
N ILE A 25 -8.59 -16.47 -8.87
CA ILE A 25 -7.60 -17.13 -9.71
C ILE A 25 -6.41 -17.47 -8.82
N ASP A 26 -6.35 -18.74 -8.49
CA ASP A 26 -5.13 -19.47 -8.13
C ASP A 26 -4.18 -19.43 -9.33
N PHE A 27 -3.51 -18.29 -9.57
CA PHE A 27 -2.41 -18.20 -10.52
C PHE A 27 -1.15 -18.72 -9.83
N GLY A 28 -0.82 -19.99 -10.10
CA GLY A 28 0.46 -20.54 -9.72
C GLY A 28 1.63 -19.71 -10.29
N MET A 29 2.54 -19.34 -9.37
CA MET A 29 3.99 -19.34 -9.57
C MET A 29 4.70 -18.10 -10.16
N ALA A 30 4.22 -16.87 -9.89
CA ALA A 30 5.09 -15.71 -9.90
C ALA A 30 4.64 -14.65 -8.89
N ILE A 31 5.45 -14.39 -7.86
CA ILE A 31 5.27 -13.24 -6.98
C ILE A 31 5.59 -11.98 -7.79
N THR A 32 4.54 -11.30 -8.25
CA THR A 32 4.65 -10.04 -8.98
C THR A 32 4.23 -8.85 -8.12
N ALA A 33 4.68 -7.66 -8.52
CA ALA A 33 4.29 -6.41 -7.87
C ALA A 33 2.77 -6.24 -7.78
N ASP A 34 2.04 -6.54 -8.87
CA ASP A 34 0.58 -6.48 -8.90
C ASP A 34 -0.09 -7.48 -7.96
N HIS A 35 0.48 -8.67 -7.80
CA HIS A 35 -0.03 -9.68 -6.87
C HIS A 35 0.04 -9.17 -5.43
N ILE A 36 1.22 -8.67 -5.02
CA ILE A 36 1.45 -8.10 -3.70
C ILE A 36 0.51 -6.91 -3.47
N LYS A 37 0.41 -6.01 -4.45
CA LYS A 37 -0.45 -4.82 -4.39
C LYS A 37 -1.91 -5.18 -4.13
N ASN A 38 -2.47 -6.08 -4.94
CA ASN A 38 -3.87 -6.48 -4.82
C ASN A 38 -4.16 -7.19 -3.50
N LYS A 39 -3.26 -8.07 -3.05
CA LYS A 39 -3.40 -8.78 -1.77
C LYS A 39 -3.43 -7.80 -0.60
N LEU A 40 -2.49 -6.84 -0.57
CA LEU A 40 -2.44 -5.82 0.48
C LEU A 40 -3.63 -4.86 0.44
N MET A 41 -4.07 -4.44 -0.75
CA MET A 41 -5.27 -3.62 -0.88
C MET A 41 -6.50 -4.31 -0.30
N LYS A 42 -6.66 -5.62 -0.56
CA LYS A 42 -7.80 -6.40 -0.09
C LYS A 42 -7.74 -6.67 1.42
N GLU A 43 -6.62 -7.20 1.92
CA GLU A 43 -6.48 -7.61 3.33
C GLU A 43 -6.40 -6.41 4.29
N LEU A 44 -5.71 -5.34 3.90
CA LEU A 44 -5.49 -4.17 4.76
C LEU A 44 -6.41 -3.00 4.44
N SER A 45 -7.38 -3.18 3.53
CA SER A 45 -8.28 -2.12 3.06
C SER A 45 -7.50 -0.84 2.73
N ALA A 46 -6.35 -0.99 2.09
CA ALA A 46 -5.41 0.10 1.89
C ALA A 46 -5.95 1.10 0.86
N ALA A 47 -5.89 2.38 1.19
CA ALA A 47 -6.32 3.47 0.31
C ALA A 47 -5.37 3.63 -0.88
N HIS A 48 -4.08 3.39 -0.66
CA HIS A 48 -3.07 3.45 -1.71
C HIS A 48 -2.00 2.39 -1.45
N VAL A 49 -1.60 1.67 -2.49
CA VAL A 49 -0.51 0.70 -2.43
C VAL A 49 0.35 0.89 -3.67
N ASP A 50 1.65 1.07 -3.43
CA ASP A 50 2.67 1.17 -4.45
C ASP A 50 3.69 0.07 -4.24
N VAL A 51 4.08 -0.62 -5.31
CA VAL A 51 5.00 -1.76 -5.24
C VAL A 51 6.05 -1.57 -6.32
N GLU A 52 7.31 -1.46 -5.90
CA GLU A 52 8.47 -1.26 -6.73
C GLU A 52 9.38 -2.50 -6.64
N ASP A 53 9.75 -3.06 -7.78
CA ASP A 53 10.76 -4.12 -7.86
C ASP A 53 12.15 -3.46 -7.85
N THR A 54 12.89 -3.68 -6.77
CA THR A 54 14.23 -3.13 -6.56
C THR A 54 15.31 -4.21 -6.69
N SER A 55 15.00 -5.33 -7.37
CA SER A 55 15.93 -6.45 -7.56
C SER A 55 17.25 -5.99 -8.20
N PRO A 56 18.37 -5.99 -7.45
CA PRO A 56 19.57 -5.29 -7.89
C PRO A 56 20.34 -6.01 -9.01
N ASN A 57 20.12 -7.32 -9.24
CA ASN A 57 20.90 -8.10 -10.21
C ASN A 57 20.28 -9.47 -10.60
N ARG A 58 18.96 -9.57 -10.86
CA ARG A 58 18.24 -10.80 -11.30
C ARG A 58 18.39 -12.08 -10.45
N CYS A 59 19.28 -12.13 -9.47
CA CYS A 59 19.50 -13.26 -8.56
C CYS A 59 18.74 -13.13 -7.23
N ALA A 60 18.41 -11.90 -6.82
CA ALA A 60 17.70 -11.64 -5.58
C ALA A 60 16.44 -10.83 -5.89
N THR A 61 15.29 -11.41 -5.59
CA THR A 61 13.99 -10.75 -5.68
C THR A 61 13.85 -9.80 -4.50
N SER A 62 13.89 -8.50 -4.78
CA SER A 62 13.75 -7.45 -3.79
C SER A 62 12.55 -6.59 -4.13
N PHE A 63 11.61 -6.44 -3.20
CA PHE A 63 10.45 -5.57 -3.39
C PHE A 63 10.42 -4.47 -2.35
N LYS A 64 10.06 -3.28 -2.79
CA LYS A 64 9.77 -2.13 -1.94
C LYS A 64 8.30 -1.79 -2.08
N VAL A 65 7.59 -1.78 -0.96
CA VAL A 65 6.15 -1.57 -0.93
C VAL A 65 5.82 -0.38 -0.05
N LEU A 66 5.01 0.53 -0.58
CA LEU A 66 4.41 1.61 0.20
C LEU A 66 2.92 1.34 0.36
N VAL A 67 2.48 1.16 1.60
CA VAL A 67 1.08 0.91 1.94
C VAL A 67 0.54 2.09 2.73
N VAL A 68 -0.52 2.70 2.22
CA VAL A 68 -1.28 3.75 2.89
C VAL A 68 -2.63 3.19 3.30
N SER A 69 -2.87 3.09 4.61
CA SER A 69 -4.14 2.60 5.14
C SER A 69 -4.51 3.30 6.44
N SER A 70 -5.81 3.59 6.63
CA SER A 70 -6.34 4.07 7.91
C SER A 70 -6.23 3.01 9.01
N GLN A 71 -6.11 1.72 8.64
CA GLN A 71 -5.93 0.61 9.59
C GLN A 71 -4.64 0.71 10.42
N PHE A 72 -3.70 1.56 10.01
CA PHE A 72 -2.43 1.82 10.70
C PHE A 72 -2.53 2.94 11.72
N GLU A 73 -3.60 3.72 11.70
CA GLU A 73 -3.84 4.80 12.65
C GLU A 73 -3.93 4.24 14.08
N GLY A 74 -3.29 4.93 15.03
CA GLY A 74 -3.21 4.48 16.42
C GLY A 74 -2.35 3.23 16.68
N LYS A 75 -1.82 2.56 15.65
CA LYS A 75 -0.96 1.37 15.81
C LYS A 75 0.52 1.72 15.77
N PRO A 76 1.37 1.11 16.61
CA PRO A 76 2.81 1.26 16.53
C PRO A 76 3.38 0.63 15.26
N LEU A 77 4.51 1.14 14.78
CA LEU A 77 5.16 0.71 13.53
C LEU A 77 5.41 -0.80 13.46
N LEU A 78 5.86 -1.41 14.57
CA LEU A 78 6.07 -2.85 14.64
C LEU A 78 4.78 -3.65 14.41
N GLN A 79 3.64 -3.20 14.94
CA GLN A 79 2.35 -3.88 14.75
C GLN A 79 1.88 -3.75 13.30
N ARG A 80 2.07 -2.57 12.68
CA ARG A 80 1.78 -2.37 11.25
C ARG A 80 2.59 -3.33 10.39
N HIS A 81 3.90 -3.44 10.67
CA HIS A 81 4.79 -4.35 9.96
C HIS A 81 4.41 -5.80 10.14
N ARG A 82 4.01 -6.21 11.36
CA ARG A 82 3.50 -7.56 11.61
C ARG A 82 2.26 -7.84 10.78
N MET A 83 1.31 -6.91 10.71
CA MET A 83 0.08 -7.10 9.90
C MET A 83 0.41 -7.37 8.43
N VAL A 84 1.26 -6.54 7.83
CA VAL A 84 1.66 -6.72 6.42
C VAL A 84 2.44 -8.03 6.23
N ASN A 85 3.39 -8.33 7.11
CA ASN A 85 4.17 -9.57 7.04
C ASN A 85 3.28 -10.81 7.21
N THR A 86 2.23 -10.74 8.03
CA THR A 86 1.28 -11.85 8.18
C THR A 86 0.47 -12.05 6.91
N CYS A 87 0.03 -10.98 6.25
CA CYS A 87 -0.68 -11.08 4.97
C CYS A 87 0.19 -11.67 3.86
N LEU A 88 1.49 -11.36 3.86
CA LEU A 88 2.47 -11.81 2.86
C LEU A 88 3.37 -12.94 3.34
N ALA A 89 2.97 -13.67 4.39
CA ALA A 89 3.86 -14.62 5.07
C ALA A 89 4.32 -15.77 4.15
N GLU A 90 3.52 -16.10 3.15
CA GLU A 90 3.85 -17.13 2.15
C GLU A 90 4.78 -16.57 1.08
N GLU A 91 4.48 -15.38 0.57
CA GLU A 91 5.27 -14.68 -0.45
C GLU A 91 6.66 -14.30 0.06
N LEU A 92 6.76 -13.85 1.31
CA LEU A 92 8.02 -13.48 1.95
C LEU A 92 9.01 -14.65 2.08
N LYS A 93 8.56 -15.90 1.94
CA LYS A 93 9.46 -17.06 1.94
C LYS A 93 10.26 -17.17 0.64
N GLU A 94 9.73 -16.65 -0.46
CA GLU A 94 10.40 -16.67 -1.76
C GLU A 94 11.11 -15.34 -2.06
N ILE A 95 10.66 -14.23 -1.46
CA ILE A 95 11.30 -12.91 -1.58
C ILE A 95 12.54 -12.86 -0.69
N HIS A 96 13.72 -12.53 -1.27
CA HIS A 96 14.96 -12.40 -0.50
C HIS A 96 15.00 -11.13 0.36
N ALA A 97 14.51 -10.01 -0.18
CA ALA A 97 14.46 -8.75 0.54
C ALA A 97 13.10 -8.06 0.32
N PHE A 98 12.45 -7.70 1.42
CA PHE A 98 11.17 -7.00 1.37
C PHE A 98 11.23 -5.76 2.25
N GLU A 99 11.11 -4.61 1.62
CA GLU A 99 10.99 -3.33 2.30
C GLU A 99 9.52 -2.90 2.27
N GLN A 100 8.98 -2.50 3.41
CA GLN A 100 7.62 -2.00 3.52
C GLN A 100 7.60 -0.66 4.25
N LYS A 101 6.81 0.27 3.72
CA LYS A 101 6.57 1.57 4.31
C LYS A 101 5.08 1.68 4.60
N THR A 102 4.72 1.67 5.87
CA THR A 102 3.33 1.76 6.33
C THR A 102 3.01 3.17 6.80
N LEU A 103 2.16 3.85 6.07
CA LEU A 103 1.79 5.25 6.33
C LEU A 103 0.28 5.36 6.53
N THR A 104 -0.14 6.31 7.37
CA THR A 104 -1.54 6.72 7.39
C THR A 104 -1.83 7.65 6.20
N PRO A 105 -3.08 7.76 5.74
CA PRO A 105 -3.45 8.72 4.70
C PRO A 105 -2.99 10.14 5.03
N GLU A 106 -3.10 10.56 6.29
CA GLU A 106 -2.62 11.87 6.75
C GLU A 106 -1.08 12.03 6.62
N GLN A 107 -0.31 10.98 6.94
CA GLN A 107 1.15 10.99 6.79
C GLN A 107 1.58 10.98 5.32
N TRP A 108 0.80 10.35 4.45
CA TRP A 108 1.05 10.29 3.02
C TRP A 108 0.84 11.65 2.34
N GLU A 109 -0.27 12.32 2.66
CA GLU A 109 -0.54 13.68 2.16
C GLU A 109 0.58 14.66 2.57
N LYS A 110 1.03 14.60 3.84
CA LYS A 110 2.16 15.42 4.32
C LYS A 110 3.46 15.18 3.54
N GLN A 111 3.75 13.92 3.17
CA GLN A 111 4.95 13.58 2.40
C GLN A 111 4.86 13.98 0.93
N LYS A 112 3.66 14.00 0.33
CA LYS A 112 3.47 14.47 -1.06
C LYS A 112 3.61 15.98 -1.20
N SER A 113 3.33 16.73 -0.14
CA SER A 113 3.35 18.20 -0.14
C SER A 113 4.74 18.82 0.05
N GLN A 114 5.82 18.03 0.05
CA GLN A 114 7.18 18.45 0.34
C GLN A 114 8.13 18.09 -0.81
#